data_AF-A0A9E0JKJ9-F1
#
_entry.id   AF-A0A9E0JKJ9-F1
#
_cell.length_a   1.000
_cell.length_b   1.000
_cell.length_c   1.000
_cell.angle_alpha   90.00
_cell.angle_beta   90.00
_cell.angle_gamma   90.00
#
_symmetry.space_group_name_H-M   'P 1'
#
loop_
_entity.id
_entity.type
_entity.pdbx_description
1 polymer ?
#
loop_
_entity_poly.entity_id
_entity_poly.type
_entity_poly.pdbx_seq_one_letter_code
_entity_poly.pdbx_strand_id
1 'polypeptide(L)'
;MLNKDFTYTNSTDAQNTKNFIESKKIKKYVLGRNKWSKSIISQIKVDGVIDDFTDDKFFENLPIYKMNAIQNDNSIVVSATMGGPKTAKRKLDELGVVNIDYFAFYKYSNLLLTPPPFIEDFKEDYLNNQAEYVSVYNKLADSKSKKVFEDILKFKITLNLEYMKEYENTPSIQYFEDEIYQLPQNSIFVDGGVHR
;
A
#
# COMPACT_ATOMS: atom_id res chain seq x y z
N MET A 1 -23.48 -2.71 10.67
CA MET A 1 -23.08 -1.38 11.18
C MET A 1 -21.58 -1.35 11.20
N LEU A 2 -20.95 -0.34 10.59
CA LEU A 2 -19.49 -0.19 10.56
C LEU A 2 -18.97 -0.28 12.01
N ASN A 3 -18.25 -1.36 12.31
CA ASN A 3 -17.76 -1.62 13.66
C ASN A 3 -16.92 -0.43 14.13
N LYS A 4 -17.19 0.06 15.35
CA LYS A 4 -16.42 1.15 15.96
C LYS A 4 -15.00 0.74 16.34
N ASP A 5 -14.72 -0.56 16.28
CA ASP A 5 -13.48 -1.13 16.77
C ASP A 5 -12.49 -1.33 15.61
N PHE A 6 -11.75 -0.28 15.30
CA PHE A 6 -10.61 -0.31 14.38
C PHE A 6 -9.29 -0.67 15.09
N THR A 7 -9.37 -1.42 16.18
CA THR A 7 -8.22 -1.80 17.04
C THR A 7 -7.35 -2.90 16.45
N TYR A 8 -7.62 -3.34 15.21
CA TYR A 8 -6.83 -4.36 14.56
C TYR A 8 -5.34 -3.97 14.48
N THR A 9 -4.52 -4.84 15.05
CA THR A 9 -3.07 -4.75 15.02
C THR A 9 -2.52 -6.02 14.40
N ASN A 10 -1.79 -5.89 13.28
CA ASN A 10 -1.04 -6.99 12.72
C ASN A 10 0.27 -7.15 13.52
N SER A 11 0.31 -8.14 14.42
CA SER A 11 1.47 -8.39 15.27
C SER A 11 2.71 -8.79 14.46
N THR A 12 2.52 -9.46 13.31
CA THR A 12 3.62 -9.87 12.43
C THR A 12 4.28 -8.65 11.81
N ASP A 13 3.50 -7.73 11.25
CA ASP A 13 4.04 -6.49 10.65
C ASP A 13 4.69 -5.58 11.69
N ALA A 14 4.10 -5.48 12.89
CA ALA A 14 4.67 -4.73 13.99
C ALA A 14 6.04 -5.31 14.41
N GLN A 15 6.13 -6.64 14.54
CA GLN A 15 7.38 -7.32 14.89
C GLN A 15 8.42 -7.21 13.78
N ASN A 16 8.03 -7.37 12.51
CA ASN A 16 8.94 -7.22 11.38
C ASN A 16 9.43 -5.77 11.25
N THR A 17 8.58 -4.77 11.50
CA THR A 17 8.96 -3.36 11.52
C THR A 17 9.99 -3.09 12.60
N LYS A 18 9.75 -3.61 13.81
CA LYS A 18 10.72 -3.56 14.91
C LYS A 18 12.05 -4.22 14.52
N ASN A 19 12.00 -5.41 13.92
CA ASN A 19 13.19 -6.12 13.46
C ASN A 19 13.96 -5.33 12.39
N PHE A 20 13.25 -4.71 11.44
CA PHE A 20 13.87 -3.87 10.41
C PHE A 20 14.59 -2.67 11.02
N ILE A 21 14.02 -2.02 12.03
CA ILE A 21 14.63 -0.86 12.68
C ILE A 21 15.82 -1.29 13.55
N GLU A 22 15.61 -2.24 14.47
CA GLU A 22 16.52 -2.51 15.58
C GLU A 22 17.61 -3.55 15.26
N SER A 23 17.35 -4.50 14.36
CA SER A 23 18.28 -5.60 14.13
C SER A 23 19.58 -5.10 13.52
N LYS A 24 20.70 -5.64 14.03
CA LYS A 24 22.06 -5.46 13.48
C LYS A 24 22.56 -6.67 12.69
N LYS A 25 21.78 -7.76 12.67
CA LYS A 25 22.17 -9.06 12.08
C LYS A 25 21.44 -9.36 10.77
N ILE A 26 20.44 -8.55 10.43
CA ILE A 26 19.58 -8.72 9.27
C ILE A 26 19.90 -7.59 8.29
N LYS A 27 20.01 -7.94 7.01
CA LYS A 27 20.14 -6.96 5.92
C LYS A 27 18.84 -6.22 5.68
N LYS A 28 18.90 -4.92 5.50
CA LYS A 28 17.74 -4.04 5.37
C LYS A 28 17.68 -3.49 3.97
N TYR A 29 16.63 -3.80 3.23
CA TYR A 29 16.43 -3.27 1.89
C TYR A 29 15.12 -2.51 1.80
N VAL A 30 15.08 -1.53 0.90
CA VAL A 30 13.85 -0.81 0.54
C VAL A 30 13.56 -1.02 -0.93
N LEU A 31 12.37 -1.48 -1.27
CA LEU A 31 11.96 -1.71 -2.66
C LEU A 31 11.29 -0.46 -3.24
N GLY A 32 11.82 0.02 -4.36
CA GLY A 32 11.35 1.18 -5.11
C GLY A 32 12.24 2.42 -4.97
N ARG A 33 12.29 3.25 -6.01
CA ARG A 33 13.05 4.51 -6.07
C ARG A 33 12.12 5.73 -6.10
N ASN A 34 11.57 6.09 -4.95
CA ASN A 34 10.60 7.17 -4.85
C ASN A 34 10.73 7.93 -3.52
N LYS A 35 9.86 8.93 -3.31
CA LYS A 35 9.86 9.78 -2.11
C LYS A 35 9.69 9.00 -0.80
N TRP A 36 8.92 7.90 -0.81
CA TRP A 36 8.71 7.07 0.37
C TRP A 36 9.97 6.30 0.74
N SER A 37 10.68 5.74 -0.25
CA SER A 37 11.99 5.13 -0.01
C SER A 37 13.01 6.12 0.53
N LYS A 38 13.08 7.34 -0.06
CA LYS A 38 13.95 8.41 0.45
C LYS A 38 13.64 8.75 1.90
N SER A 39 12.36 8.80 2.27
CA SER A 39 11.97 9.09 3.65
C SER A 39 12.50 8.04 4.63
N ILE A 40 12.44 6.75 4.28
CA ILE A 40 13.00 5.67 5.12
C ILE A 40 14.52 5.82 5.23
N ILE A 41 15.22 5.99 4.10
CA ILE A 41 16.68 6.12 4.04
C ILE A 41 17.18 7.29 4.88
N SER A 42 16.41 8.39 4.95
CA SER A 42 16.77 9.56 5.76
C SER A 42 16.70 9.34 7.27
N GLN A 43 15.90 8.36 7.72
CA GLN A 43 15.64 8.11 9.14
C GLN A 43 16.49 6.96 9.69
N ILE A 44 16.79 5.96 8.86
CA ILE A 44 17.48 4.74 9.29
C ILE A 44 18.46 4.22 8.23
N LYS A 45 19.56 3.62 8.70
CA LYS A 45 20.53 2.98 7.82
C LYS A 45 19.94 1.71 7.21
N VAL A 46 20.01 1.63 5.88
CA VAL A 46 19.66 0.44 5.08
C VAL A 46 20.88 -0.01 4.29
N ASP A 47 20.89 -1.26 3.85
CA ASP A 47 21.99 -1.89 3.11
C ASP A 47 21.89 -1.65 1.59
N GLY A 48 20.70 -1.35 1.07
CA GLY A 48 20.49 -1.07 -0.34
C GLY A 48 19.05 -0.79 -0.72
N VAL A 49 18.86 -0.47 -1.99
CA VAL A 49 17.55 -0.27 -2.62
C VAL A 49 17.31 -1.35 -3.65
N ILE A 50 16.09 -1.84 -3.76
CA ILE A 50 15.71 -2.82 -4.79
C ILE A 50 14.94 -2.10 -5.89
N ASP A 51 15.35 -2.28 -7.14
CA ASP A 51 14.60 -1.79 -8.30
C ASP A 51 14.91 -2.62 -9.56
N ASP A 52 13.91 -3.38 -10.01
CA ASP A 52 14.04 -4.26 -11.16
C ASP A 52 14.03 -3.53 -12.51
N PHE A 53 13.58 -2.27 -12.56
CA PHE A 53 13.29 -1.55 -13.81
C PHE A 53 14.36 -0.57 -14.26
N THR A 54 15.40 -0.37 -13.43
CA THR A 54 16.48 0.58 -13.70
C THR A 54 17.83 -0.09 -13.94
N ASP A 55 18.69 0.55 -14.73
CA ASP A 55 20.11 0.17 -14.86
C ASP A 55 21.05 1.02 -13.99
N ASP A 56 20.54 2.07 -13.36
CA ASP A 56 21.29 2.84 -12.35
C ASP A 56 21.85 1.92 -11.25
N LYS A 57 23.07 2.21 -10.81
CA LYS A 57 23.78 1.43 -9.79
C LYS A 57 23.57 1.94 -8.36
N PHE A 58 23.18 3.21 -8.22
CA PHE A 58 23.04 3.87 -6.93
C PHE A 58 21.78 4.74 -6.85
N PHE A 59 21.18 4.80 -5.67
CA PHE A 59 20.11 5.74 -5.30
C PHE A 59 20.37 6.24 -3.89
N GLU A 60 20.39 7.56 -3.67
CA GLU A 60 20.74 8.15 -2.36
C GLU A 60 22.08 7.62 -1.80
N ASN A 61 23.07 7.45 -2.68
CA ASN A 61 24.39 6.85 -2.38
C ASN A 61 24.36 5.39 -1.87
N LEU A 62 23.22 4.71 -1.97
CA LEU A 62 23.07 3.29 -1.65
C LEU A 62 23.10 2.44 -2.93
N PRO A 63 23.70 1.25 -2.89
CA PRO A 63 23.66 0.33 -4.03
C PRO A 63 22.23 -0.09 -4.38
N ILE A 64 21.96 -0.20 -5.68
CA ILE A 64 20.72 -0.75 -6.22
C ILE A 64 20.91 -2.23 -6.53
N TYR A 65 19.95 -3.06 -6.10
CA TYR A 65 19.89 -4.48 -6.35
C TYR A 65 18.65 -4.85 -7.19
N LYS A 66 18.76 -5.93 -7.96
CA LYS A 66 17.60 -6.63 -8.51
C LYS A 66 17.00 -7.52 -7.43
N MET A 67 15.69 -7.73 -7.46
CA MET A 67 14.97 -8.47 -6.42
C MET A 67 15.51 -9.91 -6.26
N ASN A 68 15.85 -10.58 -7.35
CA ASN A 68 16.43 -11.93 -7.32
C ASN A 68 17.83 -11.99 -6.68
N ALA A 69 18.55 -10.86 -6.60
CA ALA A 69 19.91 -10.84 -6.04
C ALA A 69 19.93 -11.00 -4.52
N ILE A 70 18.80 -10.77 -3.84
CA ILE A 70 18.70 -10.79 -2.37
C ILE A 70 17.99 -12.03 -1.81
N GLN A 71 17.59 -12.97 -2.67
CA GLN A 71 16.78 -14.14 -2.27
C GLN A 71 17.41 -14.97 -1.15
N ASN A 72 18.74 -15.11 -1.15
CA ASN A 72 19.47 -15.91 -0.18
C ASN A 72 20.00 -15.10 1.01
N ASP A 73 19.74 -13.79 1.05
CA ASP A 73 20.18 -12.95 2.15
C ASP A 73 19.24 -13.13 3.35
N ASN A 74 19.83 -13.21 4.55
CA ASN A 74 19.07 -13.01 5.79
C ASN A 74 18.63 -11.54 5.87
N SER A 75 17.49 -11.22 5.25
CA SER A 75 17.07 -9.85 4.98
C SER A 75 15.60 -9.60 5.30
N ILE A 76 15.28 -8.32 5.53
CA ILE A 76 13.92 -7.81 5.55
C ILE A 76 13.81 -6.69 4.51
N VAL A 77 12.71 -6.68 3.77
CA VAL A 77 12.41 -5.68 2.73
C VAL A 77 11.21 -4.84 3.13
N VAL A 78 11.37 -3.52 3.12
CA VAL A 78 10.21 -2.61 3.15
C VAL A 78 9.82 -2.26 1.70
N SER A 79 8.59 -2.61 1.31
CA SER A 79 8.04 -2.33 -0.02
C SER A 79 7.42 -0.95 -0.08
N ALA A 80 8.16 0.02 -0.60
CA ALA A 80 7.74 1.41 -0.76
C ALA A 80 6.97 1.65 -2.08
N THR A 81 6.04 0.76 -2.43
CA THR A 81 5.25 0.85 -3.68
C THR A 81 3.79 1.17 -3.39
N MET A 82 3.26 2.26 -3.98
CA MET A 82 1.85 2.65 -3.81
C MET A 82 0.91 2.05 -4.87
N GLY A 83 1.35 1.95 -6.13
CA GLY A 83 0.49 1.50 -7.24
C GLY A 83 0.36 -0.03 -7.39
N GLY A 84 1.17 -0.80 -6.66
CA GLY A 84 1.15 -2.26 -6.72
C GLY A 84 1.67 -2.96 -5.47
N PRO A 85 1.31 -2.51 -4.24
CA PRO A 85 1.83 -3.07 -3.00
C PRO A 85 1.59 -4.58 -2.90
N LYS A 86 0.44 -5.09 -3.37
CA LYS A 86 0.15 -6.52 -3.39
C LYS A 86 1.01 -7.32 -4.37
N THR A 87 1.29 -6.74 -5.54
CA THR A 87 2.17 -7.39 -6.53
C THR A 87 3.60 -7.47 -5.99
N ALA A 88 4.09 -6.40 -5.37
CA ALA A 88 5.39 -6.39 -4.72
C ALA A 88 5.45 -7.42 -3.58
N LYS A 89 4.45 -7.44 -2.70
CA LYS A 89 4.34 -8.43 -1.62
C LYS A 89 4.37 -9.87 -2.15
N ARG A 90 3.52 -10.19 -3.13
CA ARG A 90 3.47 -11.53 -3.74
C ARG A 90 4.84 -11.97 -4.27
N LYS A 91 5.53 -11.09 -5.02
CA LYS A 91 6.86 -11.41 -5.57
C LYS A 91 7.91 -11.65 -4.48
N LEU A 92 7.88 -10.86 -3.40
CA LEU A 92 8.79 -11.04 -2.25
C LEU A 92 8.47 -12.33 -1.48
N ASP A 93 7.18 -12.64 -1.29
CA ASP A 93 6.72 -13.87 -0.65
C ASP A 93 7.14 -15.11 -1.49
N GLU A 94 7.02 -15.05 -2.82
CA GLU A 94 7.46 -16.11 -3.76
C GLU A 94 8.98 -16.37 -3.68
N LEU A 95 9.78 -15.35 -3.34
CA LEU A 95 11.21 -15.48 -3.09
C LEU A 95 11.55 -15.97 -1.68
N GLY A 96 10.55 -16.10 -0.80
CA GLY A 96 10.76 -16.46 0.61
C GLY A 96 11.39 -15.35 1.45
N VAL A 97 11.32 -14.10 0.99
CA VAL A 97 11.92 -12.95 1.68
C VAL A 97 10.92 -12.33 2.64
N VAL A 98 11.35 -12.10 3.89
CA VAL A 98 10.53 -11.39 4.88
C VAL A 98 10.31 -9.96 4.40
N ASN A 99 9.06 -9.54 4.29
CA ASN A 99 8.72 -8.23 3.77
C ASN A 99 7.57 -7.55 4.54
N ILE A 100 7.53 -6.22 4.41
CA ILE A 100 6.55 -5.33 5.03
C ILE A 100 6.14 -4.32 3.97
N ASP A 101 4.85 -4.08 3.77
CA ASP A 101 4.43 -2.97 2.92
C ASP A 101 4.63 -1.61 3.62
N TYR A 102 4.69 -0.55 2.84
CA TYR A 102 4.92 0.79 3.37
C TYR A 102 3.83 1.26 4.33
N PHE A 103 2.58 0.85 4.16
CA PHE A 103 1.47 1.28 5.02
C PHE A 103 1.65 0.72 6.43
N ALA A 104 1.99 -0.57 6.52
CA ALA A 104 2.36 -1.22 7.77
C ALA A 104 3.63 -0.62 8.39
N PHE A 105 4.69 -0.40 7.60
CA PHE A 105 5.92 0.21 8.10
C PHE A 105 5.68 1.64 8.62
N TYR A 106 4.90 2.45 7.90
CA TYR A 106 4.50 3.79 8.32
C TYR A 106 3.75 3.76 9.65
N LYS A 107 2.78 2.87 9.80
CA LYS A 107 1.98 2.71 11.02
C LYS A 107 2.82 2.34 12.24
N TYR A 108 3.77 1.41 12.09
CA TYR A 108 4.45 0.77 13.23
C TYR A 108 5.85 1.33 13.54
N SER A 109 6.46 2.09 12.63
CA SER A 109 7.86 2.51 12.78
C SER A 109 8.08 3.63 13.80
N ASN A 110 7.07 4.47 14.05
CA ASN A 110 7.20 5.73 14.80
C ASN A 110 8.31 6.68 14.27
N LEU A 111 8.73 6.49 13.02
CA LEU A 111 9.72 7.35 12.34
C LEU A 111 9.02 8.54 11.67
N LEU A 112 9.75 9.63 11.46
CA LEU A 112 9.24 10.78 10.70
C LEU A 112 9.32 10.47 9.20
N LEU A 113 8.28 9.83 8.66
CA LEU A 113 8.20 9.34 7.29
C LEU A 113 7.28 10.20 6.43
N THR A 114 7.45 10.11 5.11
CA THR A 114 6.49 10.73 4.16
C THR A 114 5.17 9.96 4.23
N PRO A 115 4.04 10.62 4.44
CA PRO A 115 2.77 9.90 4.54
C PRO A 115 2.36 9.19 3.26
N PRO A 116 1.62 8.08 3.38
CA PRO A 116 0.82 7.56 2.28
C PRO A 116 -0.17 8.64 1.81
N PRO A 117 -0.36 8.80 0.49
CA PRO A 117 -1.24 9.85 -0.03
C PRO A 117 -2.70 9.57 0.33
N PHE A 118 -3.48 10.63 0.58
CA PHE A 118 -4.94 10.60 0.79
C PHE A 118 -5.41 9.80 2.02
N ILE A 119 -4.60 9.73 3.07
CA ILE A 119 -4.82 8.85 4.23
C ILE A 119 -4.59 9.51 5.61
N GLU A 120 -3.73 10.53 5.76
CA GLU A 120 -3.29 11.03 7.08
C GLU A 120 -4.41 11.42 8.04
N ASP A 121 -5.41 12.13 7.53
CA ASP A 121 -6.55 12.67 8.28
C ASP A 121 -7.79 11.78 8.23
N PHE A 122 -7.72 10.66 7.48
CA PHE A 122 -8.92 9.90 7.13
C PHE A 122 -9.62 9.30 8.35
N LYS A 123 -8.87 8.85 9.36
CA LYS A 123 -9.47 8.31 10.59
C LYS A 123 -10.22 9.39 11.36
N GLU A 124 -9.67 10.58 11.47
CA GLU A 124 -10.30 11.70 12.16
C GLU A 124 -11.52 12.20 11.39
N ASP A 125 -11.39 12.35 10.07
CA ASP A 125 -12.51 12.69 9.18
C ASP A 125 -13.66 11.68 9.31
N TYR A 126 -13.37 10.38 9.26
CA TYR A 126 -14.39 9.35 9.43
C TYR A 126 -15.09 9.43 10.79
N LEU A 127 -14.35 9.68 11.88
CA LEU A 127 -14.94 9.81 13.22
C LEU A 127 -15.83 11.06 13.34
N ASN A 128 -15.44 12.16 12.71
CA ASN A 128 -16.19 13.42 12.73
C ASN A 128 -17.40 13.40 11.77
N ASN A 129 -17.34 12.62 10.70
CA ASN A 129 -18.35 12.59 9.63
C ASN A 129 -19.06 11.23 9.50
N GLN A 130 -19.08 10.41 10.54
CA GLN A 130 -19.57 9.03 10.49
C GLN A 130 -20.99 8.90 9.89
N ALA A 131 -21.88 9.84 10.20
CA ALA A 131 -23.25 9.84 9.67
C ALA A 131 -23.28 9.95 8.13
N GLU A 132 -22.37 10.73 7.54
CA GLU A 132 -22.27 10.89 6.09
C GLU A 132 -21.75 9.62 5.41
N TYR A 133 -20.74 8.97 6.01
CA TYR A 133 -20.26 7.67 5.52
C TYR A 133 -21.36 6.60 5.57
N VAL A 134 -22.15 6.57 6.64
CA VAL A 134 -23.32 5.68 6.75
C VAL A 134 -24.40 6.03 5.72
N SER A 135 -24.64 7.32 5.47
CA SER A 135 -25.56 7.80 4.43
C SER A 135 -25.15 7.31 3.04
N VAL A 136 -23.86 7.44 2.68
CA VAL A 136 -23.32 6.91 1.42
C VAL A 136 -23.49 5.40 1.34
N TYR A 137 -23.08 4.67 2.37
CA TYR A 137 -23.21 3.21 2.43
C TYR A 137 -24.65 2.75 2.18
N ASN A 138 -25.63 3.43 2.78
CA ASN A 138 -27.05 3.09 2.63
C ASN A 138 -27.59 3.37 1.22
N LYS A 139 -26.95 4.26 0.44
CA LYS A 139 -27.29 4.54 -0.96
C LYS A 139 -26.72 3.53 -1.95
N LEU A 140 -25.71 2.74 -1.56
CA LEU A 140 -25.14 1.72 -2.44
C LEU A 140 -26.18 0.61 -2.69
N ALA A 141 -26.43 0.30 -3.96
CA ALA A 141 -27.52 -0.58 -4.37
C ALA A 141 -27.26 -2.05 -4.03
N ASP A 142 -26.03 -2.51 -4.21
CA ASP A 142 -25.66 -3.92 -4.13
C ASP A 142 -24.67 -4.22 -2.98
N SER A 143 -24.59 -5.50 -2.60
CA SER A 143 -23.75 -5.97 -1.51
C SER A 143 -22.25 -5.93 -1.84
N LYS A 144 -21.86 -6.07 -3.12
CA LYS A 144 -20.48 -5.99 -3.57
C LYS A 144 -19.95 -4.57 -3.37
N SER A 145 -20.68 -3.55 -3.83
CA SER A 145 -20.36 -2.13 -3.62
C SER A 145 -20.27 -1.78 -2.13
N LYS A 146 -21.21 -2.27 -1.31
CA LYS A 146 -21.15 -2.08 0.16
C LYS A 146 -19.89 -2.67 0.78
N LYS A 147 -19.51 -3.89 0.38
CA LYS A 147 -18.29 -4.54 0.85
C LYS A 147 -17.03 -3.78 0.41
N VAL A 148 -16.95 -3.37 -0.86
CA VAL A 148 -15.85 -2.55 -1.39
C VAL A 148 -15.69 -1.28 -0.56
N PHE A 149 -16.79 -0.57 -0.33
CA PHE A 149 -16.80 0.64 0.47
C PHE A 149 -16.27 0.39 1.89
N GLU A 150 -16.80 -0.63 2.59
CA GLU A 150 -16.33 -0.98 3.93
C GLU A 150 -14.84 -1.33 3.98
N ASP A 151 -14.34 -2.10 3.02
CA ASP A 151 -12.94 -2.54 3.01
C ASP A 151 -12.00 -1.38 2.73
N ILE A 152 -12.38 -0.43 1.86
CA ILE A 152 -11.64 0.82 1.65
C ILE A 152 -11.59 1.63 2.95
N LEU A 153 -12.71 1.77 3.67
CA LEU A 153 -12.72 2.47 4.95
C LEU A 153 -11.80 1.78 5.97
N LYS A 154 -11.90 0.45 6.10
CA LYS A 154 -11.05 -0.33 7.00
C LYS A 154 -9.58 -0.18 6.63
N PHE A 155 -9.22 -0.25 5.36
CA PHE A 155 -7.85 -0.02 4.89
C PHE A 155 -7.36 1.38 5.25
N LYS A 156 -8.10 2.44 4.88
CA LYS A 156 -7.66 3.82 5.14
C LYS A 156 -7.53 4.14 6.63
N ILE A 157 -8.36 3.56 7.48
CA ILE A 157 -8.32 3.78 8.94
C ILE A 157 -7.22 2.96 9.60
N THR A 158 -7.00 1.71 9.16
CA THR A 158 -6.10 0.77 9.85
C THR A 158 -4.73 0.62 9.20
N LEU A 159 -4.58 1.09 7.96
CA LEU A 159 -3.42 0.89 7.08
C LEU A 159 -3.09 -0.58 6.81
N ASN A 160 -4.06 -1.48 6.99
CA ASN A 160 -3.87 -2.91 6.83
C ASN A 160 -4.24 -3.35 5.40
N LEU A 161 -3.21 -3.72 4.62
CA LEU A 161 -3.36 -4.14 3.23
C LEU A 161 -4.20 -5.43 3.05
N GLU A 162 -4.39 -6.24 4.11
CA GLU A 162 -5.23 -7.44 4.07
C GLU A 162 -6.70 -7.14 3.71
N TYR A 163 -7.21 -5.96 4.03
CA TYR A 163 -8.56 -5.55 3.60
C TYR A 163 -8.65 -5.38 2.08
N MET A 164 -7.50 -5.20 1.40
CA MET A 164 -7.44 -5.01 -0.04
C MET A 164 -7.12 -6.30 -0.82
N LYS A 165 -6.97 -7.44 -0.15
CA LYS A 165 -6.44 -8.67 -0.76
C LYS A 165 -7.28 -9.23 -1.91
N GLU A 166 -8.60 -9.04 -1.87
CA GLU A 166 -9.55 -9.56 -2.87
C GLU A 166 -9.69 -8.65 -4.12
N TYR A 167 -9.04 -7.48 -4.16
CA TYR A 167 -9.24 -6.49 -5.25
C TYR A 167 -8.05 -6.39 -6.20
N GLU A 168 -8.27 -6.40 -7.50
CA GLU A 168 -7.19 -6.29 -8.47
C GLU A 168 -7.06 -4.87 -9.02
N ASN A 169 -5.84 -4.52 -9.45
CA ASN A 169 -5.63 -3.29 -10.18
C ASN A 169 -5.90 -3.55 -11.66
N THR A 170 -7.08 -3.14 -12.14
CA THR A 170 -7.59 -3.43 -13.49
C THR A 170 -7.78 -2.16 -14.33
N PRO A 171 -6.71 -1.38 -14.59
CA PRO A 171 -6.83 -0.09 -15.27
C PRO A 171 -7.34 -0.23 -16.71
N SER A 172 -7.17 -1.40 -17.33
CA SER A 172 -7.61 -1.69 -18.69
C SER A 172 -9.13 -1.69 -18.88
N ILE A 173 -9.90 -1.88 -17.81
CA ILE A 173 -11.37 -1.90 -17.85
C ILE A 173 -11.98 -0.78 -17.00
N GLN A 174 -11.16 0.06 -16.37
CA GLN A 174 -11.61 1.15 -15.51
C GLN A 174 -12.61 2.04 -16.27
N TYR A 175 -13.77 2.31 -15.65
CA TYR A 175 -14.92 3.07 -16.18
C TYR A 175 -15.84 2.32 -17.14
N PHE A 176 -15.44 1.14 -17.62
CA PHE A 176 -16.14 0.36 -18.64
C PHE A 176 -16.43 -1.06 -18.17
N GLU A 177 -16.54 -1.26 -16.85
CA GLU A 177 -16.90 -2.54 -16.26
C GLU A 177 -18.38 -2.85 -16.53
N ASP A 178 -18.64 -3.79 -17.44
CA ASP A 178 -19.99 -4.24 -17.84
C ASP A 178 -20.86 -4.71 -16.66
N GLU A 179 -20.24 -5.11 -15.55
CA GLU A 179 -20.91 -5.53 -14.33
C GLU A 179 -21.63 -4.39 -13.61
N ILE A 180 -21.19 -3.14 -13.79
CA ILE A 180 -21.75 -1.95 -13.14
C ILE A 180 -22.71 -1.25 -14.09
N TYR A 181 -22.26 -1.01 -15.34
CA TYR A 181 -23.04 -0.27 -16.32
C TYR A 181 -22.64 -0.68 -17.74
N GLN A 182 -23.65 -1.06 -18.54
CA GLN A 182 -23.47 -1.28 -19.97
C GLN A 182 -23.72 0.02 -20.73
N LEU A 183 -22.70 0.50 -21.43
CA LEU A 183 -22.81 1.70 -22.25
C LEU A 183 -23.76 1.47 -23.43
N PRO A 184 -24.82 2.29 -23.58
CA PRO A 184 -25.65 2.26 -24.77
C PRO A 184 -24.85 2.54 -26.05
N GLN A 185 -25.33 2.03 -27.18
CA GLN A 185 -24.80 2.42 -28.48
C GLN A 185 -24.93 3.94 -28.68
N ASN A 186 -23.92 4.55 -29.30
CA ASN A 186 -23.81 6.00 -29.53
C ASN A 186 -23.72 6.85 -28.25
N SER A 187 -23.22 6.28 -27.15
CA SER A 187 -22.91 7.04 -25.94
C SER A 187 -21.81 8.07 -26.19
N ILE A 188 -21.94 9.23 -25.55
CA ILE A 188 -20.90 10.26 -25.50
C ILE A 188 -20.18 10.11 -24.15
N PHE A 189 -18.90 9.74 -24.19
CA PHE A 189 -18.05 9.71 -23.01
C PHE A 189 -17.38 11.07 -22.80
N VAL A 190 -17.58 11.67 -21.63
CA VAL A 190 -16.93 12.93 -21.25
C VAL A 190 -15.77 12.60 -20.31
N ASP A 191 -14.55 12.77 -20.79
CA ASP A 191 -13.34 12.61 -19.97
C ASP A 191 -13.12 13.87 -19.11
N GLY A 192 -13.42 13.74 -17.82
CA GLY A 192 -13.27 14.80 -16.82
C GLY A 192 -11.85 14.96 -16.25
N GLY A 193 -10.85 14.28 -16.81
CA GLY A 193 -9.51 14.21 -16.22
C GLY A 193 -8.41 13.88 -17.21
N VAL A 194 -8.35 14.59 -18.35
CA VAL A 194 -7.27 14.49 -19.35
C VAL A 194 -5.90 14.41 -18.65
N HIS A 195 -5.24 13.27 -18.82
CA HIS A 195 -3.88 13.05 -18.34
C HIS A 195 -2.97 14.20 -18.82
N ARG A 196 -2.28 14.85 -17.88
CA ARG A 196 -1.11 15.69 -18.12
C ARG A 196 0.09 15.09 -17.41
#